data_AF-A0A522YSL2-F1
#
_entry.id   AF-A0A522YSL2-F1
#
_cell.length_a   1.000
_cell.length_b   1.000
_cell.length_c   1.000
_cell.angle_alpha   90.00
_cell.angle_beta   90.00
_cell.angle_gamma   90.00
#
_symmetry.space_group_name_H-M   'P 1'
#
loop_
_entity.id
_entity.type
_entity.pdbx_description
1 polymer ?
#
loop_
_entity_poly.entity_id
_entity_poly.type
_entity_poly.pdbx_seq_one_letter_code
_entity_poly.pdbx_strand_id
1 'polypeptide(L)'
;MSTVGSAGETGSGFGLPLAKDIMLLHGGDLEAACELGKGCTFTLKVPYVRPRILVVDDDPAFRFLLTQILRKVDADLAEAEDGVEAADMLAEGKELPHLIISDIEMPRMTGLELLANLQNRHETQAIPVIIISGKHGMEIRDTVYSLGGKDFLTKQLDIDDFIPRVRRFIA
;
A
#
# COMPACT_ATOMS: atom_id res chain seq x y z
N MET A 1 5.75 39.17 12.09
CA MET A 1 4.41 39.78 12.05
C MET A 1 3.44 38.79 12.64
N SER A 2 2.66 39.19 13.63
CA SER A 2 1.60 38.37 14.23
C SER A 2 0.25 38.75 13.60
N THR A 3 -0.57 37.76 13.30
CA THR A 3 -1.95 37.94 12.83
C THR A 3 -2.90 37.87 14.02
N VAL A 4 -3.89 38.75 14.06
CA VAL A 4 -4.96 38.72 15.07
C VAL A 4 -6.08 37.82 14.56
N GLY A 5 -6.41 36.80 15.35
CA GLY A 5 -7.48 35.85 15.06
C GLY A 5 -8.86 36.34 15.52
N SER A 6 -9.87 35.51 15.31
CA SER A 6 -11.29 35.89 15.40
C SER A 6 -11.74 36.14 16.84
N ALA A 7 -11.06 35.57 17.84
CA ALA A 7 -11.31 35.77 19.26
C ALA A 7 -10.22 36.64 19.92
N GLY A 8 -9.42 37.37 19.12
CA GLY A 8 -8.36 38.25 19.61
C GLY A 8 -7.03 37.54 19.92
N GLU A 9 -6.93 36.25 19.60
CA GLU A 9 -5.69 35.48 19.72
C GLU A 9 -4.60 36.00 18.77
N THR A 10 -3.35 36.01 19.23
CA THR A 10 -2.21 36.37 18.39
C THR A 10 -1.52 35.12 17.88
N GLY A 11 -1.55 34.92 16.57
CA GLY A 11 -0.88 33.82 15.88
C GLY A 11 0.23 34.30 14.96
N SER A 12 1.04 33.36 14.46
CA SER A 12 2.08 33.67 13.47
C SER A 12 1.53 33.91 12.07
N GLY A 13 0.28 33.51 11.81
CA GLY A 13 -0.38 33.65 10.50
C GLY A 13 0.05 32.59 9.47
N PHE A 14 0.96 31.68 9.81
CA PHE A 14 1.54 30.75 8.83
C PHE A 14 0.75 29.46 8.62
N GLY A 15 -0.27 29.16 9.43
CA GLY A 15 -0.96 27.87 9.37
C GLY A 15 -1.60 27.57 8.01
N LEU A 16 -2.38 28.51 7.47
CA LEU A 16 -3.02 28.33 6.16
C LEU A 16 -2.04 28.37 4.98
N PRO A 17 -1.06 29.30 4.93
CA PRO A 17 0.00 29.24 3.92
C PRO A 17 0.75 27.89 3.93
N LEU A 18 1.13 27.38 5.11
CA LEU A 18 1.82 26.10 5.22
C LEU A 18 0.93 24.93 4.77
N ALA A 19 -0.35 24.92 5.17
CA ALA A 19 -1.28 23.89 4.73
C ALA A 19 -1.47 23.91 3.21
N LYS A 20 -1.53 25.11 2.59
CA LYS A 20 -1.59 25.27 1.14
C LYS A 20 -0.34 24.72 0.46
N ASP A 21 0.84 25.02 0.98
CA ASP A 21 2.11 24.51 0.44
C ASP A 21 2.18 22.99 0.52
N ILE A 22 1.76 22.40 1.65
CA ILE A 22 1.69 20.94 1.81
C ILE A 22 0.74 20.33 0.77
N MET A 23 -0.46 20.90 0.56
CA MET A 23 -1.40 20.38 -0.43
C MET A 23 -0.83 20.46 -1.85
N LEU A 24 -0.23 21.60 -2.22
CA LEU A 24 0.37 21.77 -3.56
C LEU A 24 1.52 20.79 -3.80
N LEU A 25 2.36 20.53 -2.79
CA LEU A 25 3.42 19.52 -2.88
C LEU A 25 2.90 18.10 -3.11
N HIS A 26 1.68 17.79 -2.66
CA HIS A 26 1.02 16.50 -2.91
C HIS A 26 0.14 16.52 -4.18
N GLY A 27 0.28 17.53 -5.04
CA GLY A 27 -0.53 17.69 -6.26
C GLY A 27 -2.00 18.02 -5.97
N GLY A 28 -2.30 18.37 -4.73
CA GLY A 28 -3.63 18.73 -4.25
C GLY A 28 -3.88 20.23 -4.22
N ASP A 29 -4.94 20.61 -3.53
CA ASP A 29 -5.38 21.98 -3.39
C ASP A 29 -6.04 22.24 -2.02
N LEU A 30 -6.06 23.50 -1.60
CA LEU A 30 -6.75 24.00 -0.43
C LEU A 30 -7.50 25.28 -0.80
N GLU A 31 -8.82 25.25 -0.64
CA GLU A 31 -9.75 26.36 -0.87
C GLU A 31 -10.50 26.70 0.43
N ALA A 32 -10.90 27.96 0.57
CA ALA A 32 -11.74 28.40 1.69
C ALA A 32 -12.95 29.17 1.15
N ALA A 33 -14.14 28.79 1.59
CA ALA A 33 -15.39 29.48 1.32
C ALA A 33 -15.95 30.02 2.64
N CYS A 34 -16.09 31.34 2.75
CA CYS A 34 -16.53 32.01 3.97
C CYS A 34 -17.78 32.85 3.72
N GLU A 35 -18.72 32.79 4.66
CA GLU A 35 -19.84 33.70 4.71
C GLU A 35 -19.86 34.42 6.07
N LEU A 36 -19.88 35.76 6.03
CA LEU A 36 -19.80 36.59 7.23
C LEU A 36 -20.97 36.27 8.17
N GLY A 37 -20.65 35.97 9.43
CA GLY A 37 -21.66 35.59 10.44
C GLY A 37 -22.20 34.16 10.30
N LYS A 38 -21.79 33.39 9.28
CA LYS A 38 -22.17 31.97 9.12
C LYS A 38 -20.99 30.99 9.18
N GLY A 39 -19.75 31.50 9.11
CA GLY A 39 -18.52 30.71 9.28
C GLY A 39 -17.77 30.48 7.97
N CYS A 40 -16.76 29.61 8.02
CA CYS A 40 -15.92 29.24 6.89
C CYS A 40 -15.86 27.73 6.73
N THR A 41 -15.88 27.26 5.48
CA THR A 41 -15.59 25.89 5.10
C THR A 41 -14.26 25.86 4.36
N PHE A 42 -13.34 25.01 4.82
CA PHE A 42 -12.07 24.73 4.15
C PHE A 42 -12.20 23.40 3.41
N THR A 43 -11.87 23.40 2.12
CA THR A 43 -11.93 22.21 1.27
C THR A 43 -10.54 21.84 0.82
N LEU A 44 -10.09 20.65 1.23
CA LEU A 44 -8.84 20.04 0.79
C LEU A 44 -9.17 19.08 -0.36
N LYS A 45 -8.41 19.18 -1.45
CA LYS A 45 -8.47 18.25 -2.58
C LYS A 45 -7.10 17.60 -2.69
N VAL A 46 -7.02 16.29 -2.83
CA VAL A 46 -5.75 15.59 -3.08
C VAL A 46 -5.97 14.58 -4.22
N PRO A 47 -4.98 14.37 -5.10
CA PRO A 47 -5.07 13.33 -6.13
C PRO A 47 -5.27 11.98 -5.45
N TYR A 48 -6.31 11.27 -5.85
CA TYR A 48 -6.50 9.89 -5.44
C TYR A 48 -5.70 8.99 -6.38
N VAL A 49 -4.66 8.35 -5.87
CA VAL A 49 -3.95 7.28 -6.58
C VAL A 49 -4.55 5.97 -6.13
N ARG A 50 -5.08 5.20 -7.08
CA ARG A 50 -5.60 3.88 -6.78
C ARG A 50 -4.42 2.93 -6.56
N PRO A 51 -4.29 2.31 -5.38
CA PRO A 51 -3.18 1.40 -5.12
C PRO A 51 -3.22 0.20 -6.06
N ARG A 52 -2.06 -0.39 -6.31
CA ARG A 52 -1.92 -1.60 -7.11
C ARG A 52 -1.39 -2.74 -6.26
N ILE A 53 -2.03 -3.90 -6.32
CA ILE A 53 -1.62 -5.11 -5.62
C ILE A 53 -1.26 -6.17 -6.65
N LEU A 54 -0.09 -6.79 -6.51
CA LEU A 54 0.32 -7.96 -7.28
C LEU A 54 0.11 -9.22 -6.45
N VAL A 55 -0.71 -10.15 -6.95
CA VAL A 55 -0.95 -11.46 -6.35
C VAL A 55 -0.12 -12.51 -7.10
N VAL A 56 0.70 -13.26 -6.38
CA VAL A 56 1.60 -14.28 -6.95
C VAL A 56 1.30 -15.62 -6.29
N ASP A 57 0.71 -16.56 -7.02
CA ASP A 57 0.38 -17.90 -6.51
C ASP A 57 0.23 -18.84 -7.70
N ASP A 58 0.78 -20.05 -7.64
CA ASP A 58 0.71 -21.04 -8.72
C ASP A 58 -0.60 -21.83 -8.72
N ASP A 59 -1.34 -21.83 -7.61
CA ASP A 59 -2.68 -22.40 -7.52
C ASP A 59 -3.73 -21.42 -8.09
N PRO A 60 -4.30 -21.69 -9.29
CA PRO A 60 -5.26 -20.78 -9.90
C PRO A 60 -6.55 -20.65 -9.08
N ALA A 61 -6.93 -21.65 -8.28
CA ALA A 61 -8.13 -21.59 -7.45
C ALA A 61 -7.92 -20.64 -6.26
N PHE A 62 -6.76 -20.72 -5.61
CA PHE A 62 -6.43 -19.83 -4.50
C PHE A 62 -6.16 -18.40 -4.97
N ARG A 63 -5.45 -18.23 -6.10
CA ARG A 63 -5.26 -16.93 -6.75
C ARG A 63 -6.58 -16.26 -7.07
N PHE A 64 -7.53 -17.00 -7.66
CA PHE A 64 -8.88 -16.50 -7.93
C PHE A 64 -9.63 -16.09 -6.64
N LEU A 65 -9.56 -16.92 -5.58
CA LEU A 65 -10.17 -16.61 -4.29
C LEU A 65 -9.61 -15.31 -3.69
N LEU A 66 -8.29 -15.16 -3.67
CA LEU A 66 -7.61 -13.94 -3.21
C LEU A 66 -8.06 -12.71 -4.00
N THR A 67 -8.07 -12.79 -5.34
CA THR A 67 -8.56 -11.71 -6.20
C THR A 67 -10.01 -11.35 -5.86
N GLN A 68 -10.90 -12.32 -5.61
CA GLN A 68 -12.28 -12.02 -5.20
C GLN A 68 -12.37 -11.34 -3.83
N ILE A 69 -11.55 -11.74 -2.86
CA ILE A 69 -11.51 -11.12 -1.54
C ILE A 69 -10.99 -9.68 -1.65
N LEU A 70 -9.91 -9.47 -2.42
CA LEU A 70 -9.26 -8.18 -2.60
C LEU A 70 -10.09 -7.18 -3.40
N ARG A 71 -11.07 -7.62 -4.20
CA ARG A 71 -12.07 -6.72 -4.84
C ARG A 71 -12.87 -5.87 -3.86
N LYS A 72 -12.93 -6.26 -2.57
CA LYS A 72 -13.54 -5.45 -1.49
C LYS A 72 -12.67 -4.24 -1.10
N VAL A 73 -11.47 -4.16 -1.65
CA VAL A 73 -10.52 -3.09 -1.45
C VAL A 73 -10.45 -2.28 -2.74
N ASP A 74 -10.39 -0.95 -2.61
CA ASP A 74 -10.34 -0.05 -3.77
C ASP A 74 -8.92 -0.01 -4.34
N ALA A 75 -8.52 -1.08 -5.02
CA ALA A 75 -7.19 -1.27 -5.59
C ALA A 75 -7.26 -1.94 -6.97
N ASP A 76 -6.28 -1.65 -7.81
CA ASP A 76 -6.03 -2.38 -9.05
C ASP A 76 -5.26 -3.66 -8.75
N LEU A 77 -5.68 -4.76 -9.37
CA LEU A 77 -5.10 -6.08 -9.14
C LEU A 77 -4.33 -6.55 -10.38
N ALA A 78 -3.13 -7.04 -10.17
CA ALA A 78 -2.34 -7.78 -11.13
C ALA A 78 -2.09 -9.19 -10.58
N GLU A 79 -1.95 -10.17 -11.47
CA GLU A 79 -1.74 -11.57 -11.12
C GLU A 79 -0.50 -12.11 -11.83
N ALA A 80 0.24 -12.98 -11.14
CA ALA A 80 1.34 -13.77 -11.69
C ALA A 80 1.23 -15.21 -11.16
N GLU A 81 1.66 -16.18 -11.97
CA GLU A 81 1.57 -17.61 -11.64
C GLU A 81 2.80 -18.13 -10.90
N ASP A 82 3.91 -17.40 -10.91
CA ASP A 82 5.07 -17.68 -10.06
C ASP A 82 6.02 -16.47 -9.92
N GLY A 83 7.11 -16.68 -9.16
CA GLY A 83 8.09 -15.63 -8.90
C GLY A 83 8.87 -15.14 -10.11
N VAL A 84 9.00 -15.94 -11.18
CA VAL A 84 9.68 -15.49 -12.40
C VAL A 84 8.80 -14.51 -13.16
N GLU A 85 7.53 -14.85 -13.37
CA GLU A 85 6.59 -13.94 -14.02
C GLU A 85 6.43 -12.64 -13.22
N ALA A 86 6.32 -12.73 -11.89
CA ALA A 86 6.28 -11.56 -11.03
C ALA A 86 7.54 -10.68 -11.17
N ALA A 87 8.74 -11.29 -11.21
CA ALA A 87 9.99 -10.56 -11.37
C ALA A 87 10.11 -9.90 -12.76
N ASP A 88 9.63 -10.56 -13.81
CA ASP A 88 9.60 -10.02 -15.18
C ASP A 88 8.64 -8.82 -15.26
N MET A 89 7.43 -8.93 -14.72
CA MET A 89 6.47 -7.82 -14.63
C MET A 89 7.04 -6.60 -13.90
N LEU A 90 7.82 -6.84 -12.83
CA LEU A 90 8.47 -5.78 -12.05
C LEU A 90 9.67 -5.18 -12.76
N ALA A 91 10.38 -5.95 -13.58
CA ALA A 91 11.49 -5.46 -14.40
C ALA A 91 11.01 -4.64 -15.62
N GLU A 92 9.87 -5.00 -16.19
CA GLU A 92 9.23 -4.28 -17.29
C GLU A 92 8.52 -2.99 -16.84
N GLY A 93 8.15 -2.91 -15.56
CA GLY A 93 7.11 -2.03 -15.05
C GLY A 93 7.48 -0.55 -14.92
N LYS A 94 6.81 0.29 -15.72
CA LYS A 94 6.70 1.75 -15.53
C LYS A 94 5.89 2.16 -14.28
N GLU A 95 5.18 1.22 -13.65
CA GLU A 95 4.37 1.45 -12.44
C GLU A 95 4.43 0.22 -11.52
N LEU A 96 5.23 0.34 -10.47
CA LEU A 96 5.42 -0.69 -9.45
C LEU A 96 4.16 -0.88 -8.59
N PRO A 97 3.87 -2.10 -8.12
CA PRO A 97 2.79 -2.33 -7.17
C PRO A 97 3.10 -1.68 -5.82
N HIS A 98 2.05 -1.31 -5.11
CA HIS A 98 2.11 -0.78 -3.75
C HIS A 98 2.16 -1.91 -2.71
N LEU A 99 1.80 -3.13 -3.10
CA LEU A 99 1.83 -4.33 -2.26
C LEU A 99 1.98 -5.56 -3.13
N ILE A 100 2.81 -6.51 -2.69
CA ILE A 100 2.90 -7.85 -3.26
C ILE A 100 2.37 -8.85 -2.22
N ILE A 101 1.52 -9.77 -2.66
CA ILE A 101 1.05 -10.89 -1.87
C ILE A 101 1.48 -12.16 -2.60
N SER A 102 2.35 -12.96 -1.99
CA SER A 102 3.00 -14.09 -2.66
C SER A 102 2.85 -15.38 -1.86
N ASP A 103 2.59 -16.50 -2.54
CA ASP A 103 2.84 -17.82 -1.98
C ASP A 103 4.34 -18.06 -1.82
N ILE A 104 4.72 -18.99 -0.95
CA ILE A 104 6.10 -19.49 -0.85
C ILE A 104 6.36 -20.54 -1.93
N GLU A 105 5.47 -21.51 -2.05
CA GLU A 105 5.73 -22.75 -2.78
C GLU A 105 5.27 -22.62 -4.23
N MET A 106 6.15 -22.10 -5.08
CA MET A 106 5.85 -21.88 -6.50
C MET A 106 6.92 -22.54 -7.38
N PRO A 107 6.58 -22.94 -8.61
CA PRO A 107 7.57 -23.44 -9.57
C PRO A 107 8.50 -22.31 -10.01
N ARG A 108 9.69 -22.68 -10.52
CA ARG A 108 10.74 -21.79 -11.07
C ARG A 108 11.41 -20.84 -10.06
N MET A 109 10.63 -20.10 -9.28
CA MET A 109 11.09 -19.19 -8.23
C MET A 109 10.08 -19.15 -7.08
N THR A 110 10.55 -19.45 -5.88
CA THR A 110 9.77 -19.42 -4.64
C THR A 110 9.47 -17.99 -4.20
N GLY A 111 8.45 -17.81 -3.35
CA GLY A 111 8.13 -16.49 -2.77
C GLY A 111 9.25 -15.91 -1.92
N LEU A 112 10.08 -16.75 -1.28
CA LEU A 112 11.23 -16.29 -0.52
C LEU A 112 12.37 -15.81 -1.42
N GLU A 113 12.60 -16.49 -2.55
CA GLU A 113 13.55 -16.05 -3.58
C GLU A 113 13.08 -14.76 -4.24
N LEU A 114 11.79 -14.65 -4.56
CA LEU A 114 11.19 -13.41 -5.06
C LEU A 114 11.40 -12.28 -4.04
N LEU A 115 11.06 -12.48 -2.77
CA LEU A 115 11.27 -11.49 -1.70
C LEU A 115 12.73 -11.05 -1.62
N ALA A 116 13.68 -12.00 -1.60
CA ALA A 116 15.10 -11.68 -1.58
C ALA A 116 15.54 -10.87 -2.81
N ASN A 117 15.06 -11.23 -4.00
CA ASN A 117 15.32 -10.49 -5.24
C ASN A 117 14.79 -9.05 -5.17
N LEU A 118 13.62 -8.84 -4.59
CA LEU A 118 13.01 -7.51 -4.43
C LEU A 118 13.80 -6.63 -3.48
N GLN A 119 14.26 -7.18 -2.35
CA GLN A 119 15.06 -6.43 -1.37
C GLN A 119 16.46 -6.05 -1.90
N ASN A 120 16.98 -6.77 -2.89
CA ASN A 120 18.29 -6.48 -3.48
C ASN A 120 18.28 -5.41 -4.59
N ARG A 121 17.11 -4.83 -4.91
CA ARG A 121 16.96 -3.81 -5.96
C ARG A 121 16.40 -2.51 -5.38
N HIS A 122 17.03 -1.38 -5.70
CA HIS A 122 16.67 -0.08 -5.13
C HIS A 122 15.23 0.34 -5.48
N GLU A 123 14.76 -0.05 -6.66
CA GLU A 123 13.43 0.26 -7.18
C GLU A 123 12.32 -0.52 -6.45
N THR A 124 12.59 -1.77 -6.05
CA THR A 124 11.56 -2.68 -5.49
C THR A 124 11.68 -2.94 -4.00
N GLN A 125 12.80 -2.62 -3.36
CA GLN A 125 13.03 -2.89 -1.93
C GLN A 125 11.99 -2.21 -1.00
N ALA A 126 11.40 -1.10 -1.45
CA ALA A 126 10.38 -0.37 -0.71
C ALA A 126 8.99 -1.01 -0.77
N ILE A 127 8.76 -1.93 -1.72
CA ILE A 127 7.45 -2.57 -1.91
C ILE A 127 7.23 -3.55 -0.76
N PRO A 128 6.16 -3.38 0.05
CA PRO A 128 5.83 -4.33 1.10
C PRO A 128 5.41 -5.66 0.47
N VAL A 129 5.87 -6.75 1.07
CA VAL A 129 5.53 -8.12 0.67
C VAL A 129 4.86 -8.83 1.83
N ILE A 130 3.66 -9.36 1.59
CA ILE A 130 2.98 -10.30 2.49
C ILE A 130 3.16 -11.69 1.92
N ILE A 131 3.67 -12.60 2.73
CA ILE A 131 3.80 -14.00 2.35
C ILE A 131 2.59 -14.78 2.86
N ILE A 132 1.98 -15.57 1.99
CA ILE A 132 0.93 -16.52 2.35
C ILE A 132 1.50 -17.93 2.16
N SER A 133 1.21 -18.88 3.06
CA SER A 133 1.66 -20.26 2.88
C SER A 133 0.65 -21.28 3.39
N GLY A 134 0.56 -22.44 2.72
CA GLY A 134 -0.15 -23.61 3.25
C GLY A 134 0.56 -24.24 4.46
N LYS A 135 1.87 -24.01 4.60
CA LYS A 135 2.68 -24.55 5.70
C LYS A 135 2.58 -23.68 6.95
N HIS A 136 2.62 -24.36 8.08
CA HIS A 136 2.60 -23.75 9.41
C HIS A 136 3.96 -23.97 10.07
N GLY A 137 4.57 -22.92 10.61
CA GLY A 137 5.84 -23.03 11.34
C GLY A 137 6.45 -21.68 11.69
N MET A 138 6.93 -21.52 12.92
CA MET A 138 7.60 -20.28 13.34
C MET A 138 8.86 -20.00 12.53
N GLU A 139 9.61 -21.03 12.13
CA GLU A 139 10.86 -20.88 11.38
C GLU A 139 10.65 -20.18 10.02
N ILE A 140 9.56 -20.51 9.32
CA ILE A 140 9.23 -19.87 8.03
C ILE A 140 8.90 -18.41 8.26
N ARG A 141 8.07 -18.12 9.26
CA ARG A 141 7.69 -16.75 9.61
C ARG A 141 8.91 -15.90 9.96
N ASP A 142 9.81 -16.43 10.78
CA ASP A 142 11.03 -15.73 11.19
C ASP A 142 11.96 -15.48 9.99
N THR A 143 12.01 -16.43 9.04
CA THR A 143 12.72 -16.26 7.77
C THR A 143 12.13 -15.14 6.91
N VAL A 144 10.80 -15.09 6.78
CA VAL A 144 10.10 -14.02 6.03
C VAL A 144 10.45 -12.65 6.58
N TYR A 145 10.37 -12.45 7.90
CA TYR A 145 10.71 -11.17 8.50
C TYR A 145 12.20 -10.84 8.38
N SER A 146 13.09 -11.84 8.50
CA SER A 146 14.54 -11.64 8.34
C SER A 146 14.91 -11.23 6.91
N LEU A 147 14.15 -11.67 5.91
CA LEU A 147 14.28 -11.28 4.51
C LEU A 147 13.53 -9.98 4.17
N GLY A 148 12.99 -9.25 5.15
CA GLY A 148 12.33 -7.96 4.93
C GLY A 148 10.84 -8.01 4.59
N GLY A 149 10.23 -9.20 4.60
CA GLY A 149 8.79 -9.38 4.48
C GLY A 149 8.04 -8.63 5.58
N LYS A 150 6.87 -8.08 5.24
CA LYS A 150 6.09 -7.22 6.15
C LYS A 150 5.02 -7.98 6.91
N ASP A 151 4.56 -9.11 6.37
CA ASP A 151 3.64 -9.98 7.07
C ASP A 151 3.73 -11.43 6.57
N PHE A 152 3.23 -12.35 7.38
CA PHE A 152 3.12 -13.76 7.06
C PHE A 152 1.74 -14.28 7.49
N LEU A 153 1.03 -14.93 6.57
CA LEU A 153 -0.28 -15.49 6.78
C LEU A 153 -0.32 -16.95 6.31
N THR A 154 -1.27 -17.72 6.84
CA THR A 154 -1.53 -19.06 6.35
C THR A 154 -2.64 -19.01 5.29
N LYS A 155 -2.68 -19.97 4.36
CA LYS A 155 -3.77 -20.07 3.37
C LYS A 155 -5.16 -20.28 4.02
N GLN A 156 -5.23 -20.57 5.32
CA GLN A 156 -6.45 -20.51 6.14
C GLN A 156 -6.81 -19.06 6.49
N LEU A 157 -7.14 -18.26 5.48
CA LEU A 157 -7.39 -16.84 5.62
C LEU A 157 -8.72 -16.56 6.32
N ASP A 158 -8.65 -15.84 7.44
CA ASP A 158 -9.79 -15.13 8.00
C ASP A 158 -9.89 -13.75 7.32
N ILE A 159 -11.01 -13.48 6.64
CA ILE A 159 -11.23 -12.24 5.89
C ILE A 159 -11.22 -11.03 6.82
N ASP A 160 -11.71 -11.18 8.06
CA ASP A 160 -11.80 -10.09 9.03
C ASP A 160 -10.42 -9.71 9.57
N ASP A 161 -9.42 -10.60 9.49
CA ASP A 161 -8.00 -10.32 9.81
C ASP A 161 -7.19 -9.92 8.55
N PHE A 162 -7.45 -10.56 7.41
CA PHE A 162 -6.70 -10.33 6.17
C PHE A 162 -6.88 -8.91 5.61
N ILE A 163 -8.13 -8.43 5.51
CA ILE A 163 -8.41 -7.13 4.89
C ILE A 163 -7.75 -5.96 5.64
N PRO A 164 -7.81 -5.89 6.99
CA PRO A 164 -7.08 -4.87 7.74
C PRO A 164 -5.55 -4.89 7.50
N ARG A 165 -4.95 -6.07 7.37
CA ARG A 165 -3.51 -6.21 7.09
C ARG A 165 -3.14 -5.68 5.72
N VAL A 166 -3.92 -6.00 4.70
CA VAL A 166 -3.75 -5.47 3.34
C VAL A 166 -3.87 -3.94 3.35
N ARG A 167 -4.94 -3.41 3.98
CA ARG A 167 -5.20 -1.96 4.05
C ARG A 167 -4.05 -1.16 4.68
N ARG A 168 -3.30 -1.75 5.61
CA ARG A 168 -2.14 -1.10 6.24
C ARG A 168 -1.07 -0.65 5.24
N PHE A 169 -0.99 -1.29 4.07
CA PHE A 169 0.07 -1.06 3.09
C PHE A 169 -0.38 -0.28 1.85
N ILE A 170 -1.68 -0.02 1.72
CA ILE A 170 -2.24 0.62 0.52
C ILE A 170 -3.12 1.83 0.83
N ALA A 171 -3.26 2.20 2.10
CA ALA A 171 -4.04 3.34 2.56
C ALA A 171 -3.13 4.48 3.04
#